data_AF-A0A522XMF1-F1
#
_entry.id   AF-A0A522XMF1-F1
#
_cell.length_a   1.000
_cell.length_b   1.000
_cell.length_c   1.000
_cell.angle_alpha   90.00
_cell.angle_beta   90.00
_cell.angle_gamma   90.00
#
_symmetry.space_group_name_H-M   'P 1'
#
loop_
_entity.id
_entity.type
_entity.pdbx_description
1 polymer ?
#
loop_
_entity_poly.entity_id
_entity_poly.type
_entity_poly.pdbx_seq_one_letter_code
_entity_poly.pdbx_strand_id
1 'polypeptide(L)'
;TVEAALRDVEAQVSVSNALSLFPATGCSAGFCAKPVTVAGAAPRWLDPAFNGWATLAAFPATMTAKPQFFAEDMGEAPGWGGCDRQRPRHPQCMKRRFRITARSAADGRAQVILQSTFAAN
;
A
#
# COMPACT_ATOMS: atom_id res chain seq x y z
N THR A 1 12.17 -11.55 -0.87
CA THR A 1 10.92 -12.30 -1.10
C THR A 1 9.77 -11.31 -1.21
N VAL A 2 8.56 -11.76 -1.61
CA VAL A 2 7.36 -10.88 -1.65
C VAL A 2 7.00 -10.39 -0.26
N GLU A 3 7.15 -11.23 0.77
CA GLU A 3 6.93 -10.82 2.16
C GLU A 3 7.93 -9.75 2.60
N ALA A 4 9.23 -9.91 2.29
CA ALA A 4 10.23 -8.89 2.60
C ALA A 4 9.89 -7.54 1.96
N ALA A 5 9.34 -7.56 0.74
CA ALA A 5 8.84 -6.36 0.08
C ALA A 5 7.68 -5.71 0.83
N LEU A 6 6.71 -6.52 1.26
CA LEU A 6 5.58 -6.05 2.05
C LEU A 6 6.05 -5.39 3.36
N ARG A 7 6.95 -6.06 4.09
CA ARG A 7 7.48 -5.58 5.39
C ARG A 7 8.31 -4.30 5.26
N ASP A 8 9.11 -4.19 4.19
CA ASP A 8 9.90 -2.97 3.95
C ASP A 8 8.98 -1.76 3.74
N VAL A 9 7.92 -1.92 2.96
CA VAL A 9 6.95 -0.84 2.72
C VAL A 9 6.14 -0.53 3.98
N GLU A 10 5.76 -1.54 4.77
CA GLU A 10 5.15 -1.34 6.09
C GLU A 10 6.03 -0.48 7.01
N ALA A 11 7.35 -0.72 7.01
CA ALA A 11 8.29 0.11 7.76
C ALA A 11 8.33 1.55 7.23
N GLN A 12 8.35 1.74 5.90
CA GLN A 12 8.32 3.08 5.28
C GLN A 12 7.04 3.85 5.58
N VAL A 13 5.88 3.21 5.69
CA VAL A 13 4.61 3.90 6.01
C VAL A 13 4.33 4.02 7.52
N SER A 14 5.20 3.47 8.36
CA SER A 14 5.09 3.55 9.82
C SER A 14 5.67 4.83 10.44
N VAL A 15 6.41 5.61 9.66
CA VAL A 15 7.06 6.86 10.10
C VAL A 15 6.08 8.05 10.10
N SER A 16 6.29 9.04 10.97
CA SER A 16 5.37 10.16 11.16
C SER A 16 5.10 11.01 9.91
N ASN A 17 6.03 11.03 8.94
CA ASN A 17 5.91 11.80 7.69
C ASN A 17 5.51 10.93 6.49
N ALA A 18 5.03 9.69 6.68
CA ALA A 18 4.70 8.77 5.59
C ALA A 18 3.81 9.38 4.49
N LEU A 19 2.91 10.29 4.83
CA LEU A 19 2.04 10.96 3.85
C LEU A 19 2.81 11.74 2.78
N SER A 20 4.04 12.20 3.05
CA SER A 20 4.86 12.88 2.02
C SER A 20 5.33 11.94 0.90
N LEU A 21 5.22 10.62 1.08
CA LEU A 21 5.53 9.64 0.05
C LEU A 21 4.41 9.55 -1.00
N PHE A 22 3.18 9.92 -0.63
CA PHE A 22 2.00 9.72 -1.46
C PHE A 22 1.71 10.98 -2.29
N PRO A 23 1.66 10.89 -3.63
CA PRO A 23 1.31 12.03 -4.46
C PRO A 23 -0.18 12.35 -4.35
N ALA A 24 -0.56 13.57 -4.76
CA ALA A 24 -1.97 13.97 -4.83
C ALA A 24 -2.76 13.21 -5.91
N THR A 25 -2.07 12.79 -6.98
CA THR A 25 -2.65 12.02 -8.10
C THR A 25 -1.65 10.98 -8.60
N GLY A 26 -2.15 9.89 -9.18
CA GLY A 26 -1.31 8.84 -9.76
C GLY A 26 -0.47 8.07 -8.75
N CYS A 27 0.68 7.57 -9.19
CA CYS A 27 1.66 6.84 -8.37
C CYS A 27 3.07 7.40 -8.61
N SER A 28 3.87 7.45 -7.54
CA SER A 28 5.28 7.83 -7.58
C SER A 28 6.08 6.84 -6.74
N ALA A 29 7.10 6.22 -7.33
CA ALA A 29 7.94 5.21 -6.65
C ALA A 29 7.17 4.10 -5.90
N GLY A 30 5.99 3.70 -6.43
CA GLY A 30 5.14 2.68 -5.81
C GLY A 30 4.16 3.23 -4.78
N PHE A 31 4.25 4.50 -4.39
CA PHE A 31 3.28 5.15 -3.52
C PHE A 31 2.21 5.85 -4.35
N CYS A 32 0.96 5.44 -4.16
CA CYS A 32 -0.14 5.87 -4.98
C CYS A 32 -1.13 6.73 -4.19
N ALA A 33 -1.60 7.77 -4.85
CA ALA A 33 -2.68 8.61 -4.35
C ALA A 33 -3.88 7.77 -3.92
N LYS A 34 -4.66 8.34 -2.99
CA LYS A 34 -5.89 7.73 -2.48
C LYS A 34 -6.74 7.19 -3.62
N PRO A 35 -7.22 5.94 -3.54
CA PRO A 35 -8.04 5.36 -4.60
C PRO A 35 -9.29 6.21 -4.85
N VAL A 36 -9.57 6.53 -6.11
CA VAL A 36 -10.81 7.19 -6.50
C VAL A 36 -11.92 6.14 -6.50
N THR A 37 -12.95 6.33 -5.70
CA THR A 37 -14.11 5.44 -5.65
C THR A 37 -15.10 5.81 -6.75
N VAL A 38 -14.81 5.37 -7.99
CA VAL A 38 -15.77 5.43 -9.10
C VAL A 38 -16.40 4.05 -9.30
N ALA A 39 -17.70 4.02 -9.62
CA ALA A 39 -18.41 2.79 -9.90
C ALA A 39 -17.74 2.06 -11.08
N GLY A 40 -17.46 0.77 -10.92
CA GLY A 40 -16.84 -0.06 -11.95
C GLY A 40 -15.30 0.04 -12.06
N ALA A 41 -14.61 0.87 -11.27
CA ALA A 41 -13.16 0.81 -11.21
C ALA A 41 -12.70 -0.51 -10.57
N ALA A 42 -11.87 -1.26 -11.31
CA ALA A 42 -11.21 -2.43 -10.76
C ALA A 42 -10.25 -2.02 -9.62
N PRO A 43 -10.10 -2.84 -8.58
CA PRO A 43 -8.98 -2.70 -7.64
C PRO A 43 -7.65 -2.70 -8.41
N ARG A 44 -6.69 -1.83 -8.04
CA ARG A 44 -5.42 -1.68 -8.76
C ARG A 44 -4.63 -2.98 -8.93
N TRP A 45 -4.77 -3.93 -8.00
CA TRP A 45 -4.12 -5.23 -8.09
C TRP A 45 -4.76 -6.20 -9.11
N LEU A 46 -6.04 -5.96 -9.48
CA LEU A 46 -6.78 -6.67 -10.52
C LEU A 46 -6.80 -5.94 -11.86
N ASP A 47 -6.39 -4.67 -11.88
CA ASP A 47 -6.35 -3.87 -13.10
C ASP A 47 -5.11 -4.25 -13.94
N PRO A 48 -5.28 -4.92 -15.09
CA PRO A 48 -4.16 -5.30 -15.95
C PRO A 48 -3.46 -4.08 -16.57
N ALA A 49 -4.12 -2.93 -16.64
CA ALA A 49 -3.55 -1.68 -17.13
C ALA A 49 -2.78 -0.89 -16.05
N PHE A 50 -2.83 -1.33 -14.78
CA PHE A 50 -2.15 -0.63 -13.71
C PHE A 50 -0.62 -0.77 -13.81
N ASN A 51 0.04 0.37 -14.00
CA ASN A 51 1.49 0.48 -14.20
C ASN A 51 2.25 1.10 -13.01
N GLY A 52 1.59 1.38 -11.89
CA GLY A 52 2.19 2.02 -10.72
C GLY A 52 3.04 1.12 -9.83
N TRP A 53 3.43 -0.07 -10.31
CA TRP A 53 4.27 -1.01 -9.59
C TRP A 53 5.72 -0.52 -9.50
N ALA A 54 6.29 -0.45 -8.31
CA ALA A 54 7.71 -0.19 -8.09
C ALA A 54 8.46 -1.49 -7.77
N THR A 55 9.70 -1.59 -8.23
CA THR A 55 10.60 -2.70 -7.89
C THR A 55 11.46 -2.31 -6.69
N LEU A 56 11.60 -3.18 -5.70
CA LEU A 56 12.49 -2.92 -4.58
C LEU A 56 13.96 -3.00 -5.00
N ALA A 57 14.73 -1.95 -4.66
CA ALA A 57 16.13 -1.81 -5.01
C ALA A 57 17.04 -2.85 -4.36
N ALA A 58 16.61 -3.48 -3.27
CA ALA A 58 17.39 -4.46 -2.52
C ALA A 58 17.59 -5.82 -3.23
N PHE A 59 17.01 -6.01 -4.43
CA PHE A 59 17.12 -7.27 -5.18
C PHE A 59 18.09 -7.17 -6.37
N PRO A 60 18.92 -8.20 -6.61
CA PRO A 60 19.89 -8.21 -7.71
C PRO A 60 19.27 -7.94 -9.07
N ALA A 61 20.03 -7.28 -9.95
CA ALA A 61 19.63 -7.01 -11.34
C ALA A 61 19.16 -8.28 -12.07
N THR A 62 19.81 -9.41 -11.80
CA THR A 62 19.67 -10.71 -12.46
C THR A 62 18.48 -11.56 -12.01
N MET A 63 17.76 -11.15 -10.95
CA MET A 63 16.61 -11.90 -10.47
C MET A 63 15.41 -11.72 -11.41
N THR A 64 14.88 -12.81 -11.97
CA THR A 64 13.81 -12.77 -13.00
C THR A 64 12.44 -12.36 -12.46
N ALA A 65 12.10 -12.74 -11.22
CA ALA A 65 10.79 -12.49 -10.61
C ALA A 65 10.91 -11.55 -9.40
N LYS A 66 11.47 -10.36 -9.62
CA LYS A 66 11.73 -9.39 -8.53
C LYS A 66 10.43 -9.00 -7.84
N PRO A 67 10.43 -8.91 -6.50
CA PRO A 67 9.31 -8.35 -5.79
C PRO A 67 9.03 -6.92 -6.24
N GLN A 68 7.79 -6.70 -6.63
CA GLN A 68 7.24 -5.38 -6.92
C GLN A 68 6.20 -5.04 -5.88
N PHE A 69 5.95 -3.76 -5.66
CA PHE A 69 4.94 -3.29 -4.73
C PHE A 69 4.21 -2.06 -5.24
N PHE A 70 3.06 -1.79 -4.63
CA PHE A 70 2.52 -0.46 -4.52
C PHE A 70 1.83 -0.30 -3.15
N ALA A 71 1.76 0.93 -2.65
CA ALA A 71 1.06 1.31 -1.42
C ALA A 71 0.05 2.41 -1.71
N GLU A 72 -1.06 2.38 -0.99
CA GLU A 72 -2.17 3.33 -1.17
C GLU A 72 -2.53 3.95 0.19
N ASP A 73 -2.63 5.27 0.25
CA ASP A 73 -3.27 5.95 1.38
C ASP A 73 -4.77 5.68 1.34
N MET A 74 -5.29 4.98 2.35
CA MET A 74 -6.70 4.65 2.48
C MET A 74 -7.47 5.68 3.31
N GLY A 75 -6.79 6.71 3.83
CA GLY A 75 -7.36 7.72 4.69
C GLY A 75 -7.33 7.31 6.17
N GLU A 76 -8.04 8.07 6.99
CA GLU A 76 -8.17 7.78 8.43
C GLU A 76 -9.37 6.88 8.71
N ALA A 77 -9.19 5.97 9.66
CA ALA A 77 -10.26 5.13 10.19
C ALA A 77 -10.14 5.02 11.71
N PRO A 78 -11.24 4.67 12.42
CA PRO A 78 -11.20 4.37 13.85
C PRO A 78 -10.11 3.35 14.20
N GLY A 79 -9.34 3.64 15.24
CA GLY A 79 -8.32 2.74 15.81
C GLY A 79 -8.95 1.58 16.57
N TRP A 80 -10.09 1.82 17.20
CA TRP A 80 -10.92 0.82 17.87
C TRP A 80 -12.40 1.08 17.60
N GLY A 81 -13.23 0.05 17.84
CA GLY A 81 -14.66 0.09 17.57
C GLY A 81 -15.36 1.25 18.29
N GLY A 82 -16.05 2.09 17.53
CA GLY A 82 -16.92 3.15 18.05
C GLY A 82 -16.21 4.37 18.65
N CYS A 83 -14.89 4.48 18.54
CA CYS A 83 -14.15 5.63 19.08
C CYS A 83 -14.60 6.97 18.44
N ASP A 84 -14.98 6.92 17.17
CA ASP A 84 -15.43 8.05 16.37
C ASP A 84 -16.78 8.61 16.85
N ARG A 85 -17.54 7.77 17.56
CA ARG A 85 -18.86 8.06 18.14
C ARG A 85 -18.79 8.58 19.58
N GLN A 86 -17.64 8.47 20.26
CA GLN A 86 -17.46 9.00 21.61
C GLN A 86 -17.51 10.54 21.64
N ARG A 87 -17.99 11.10 22.76
CA ARG A 87 -18.05 12.54 23.02
C ARG A 87 -17.58 12.82 24.46
N PRO A 88 -16.43 13.50 24.65
CA PRO A 88 -15.48 13.95 23.62
C PRO A 88 -14.77 12.76 22.94
N ARG A 89 -14.30 12.96 21.71
CA ARG A 89 -13.52 11.96 20.96
C ARG A 89 -12.11 11.87 21.53
N HIS A 90 -11.62 10.66 21.80
CA HIS A 90 -10.23 10.47 22.24
C HIS A 90 -9.23 10.95 21.17
N PRO A 91 -8.14 11.66 21.52
CA PRO A 91 -7.18 12.20 20.54
C PRO A 91 -6.59 11.16 19.59
N GLN A 92 -6.36 9.93 20.07
CA GLN A 92 -5.80 8.82 19.30
C GLN A 92 -6.86 7.96 18.57
N CYS A 93 -8.11 8.43 18.50
CA CYS A 93 -9.19 7.65 17.88
C CYS A 93 -8.96 7.40 16.39
N MET A 94 -8.53 8.41 15.63
CA MET A 94 -8.33 8.27 14.20
C MET A 94 -6.90 7.85 13.91
N LYS A 95 -6.73 6.76 13.16
CA LYS A 95 -5.43 6.28 12.68
C LYS A 95 -5.41 6.28 11.16
N ARG A 96 -4.27 6.67 10.59
CA ARG A 96 -4.03 6.57 9.15
C ARG A 96 -3.93 5.09 8.75
N ARG A 97 -4.58 4.73 7.65
CA ARG A 97 -4.59 3.38 7.09
C ARG A 97 -3.92 3.37 5.73
N PHE A 98 -3.10 2.36 5.49
CA PHE A 98 -2.45 2.12 4.22
C PHE A 98 -2.83 0.73 3.72
N ARG A 99 -3.02 0.58 2.40
CA ARG A 99 -3.12 -0.73 1.76
C ARG A 99 -1.86 -0.96 0.96
N ILE A 100 -1.15 -2.02 1.28
CA ILE A 100 0.12 -2.35 0.64
C ILE A 100 -0.08 -3.65 -0.11
N THR A 101 0.27 -3.64 -1.39
CA THR A 101 0.22 -4.83 -2.25
C THR A 101 1.63 -5.10 -2.76
N ALA A 102 2.11 -6.33 -2.55
CA ALA A 102 3.38 -6.79 -3.09
C ALA A 102 3.14 -8.01 -3.98
N ARG A 103 3.93 -8.16 -5.04
CA ARG A 103 3.87 -9.31 -5.94
C ARG A 103 5.25 -9.81 -6.34
N SER A 104 5.33 -11.08 -6.69
CA SER A 104 6.40 -11.63 -7.53
C SER A 104 5.72 -12.24 -8.75
N ALA A 105 6.06 -11.74 -9.93
CA ALA A 105 5.49 -12.16 -11.21
C ALA A 105 6.60 -12.17 -12.26
N ALA A 106 6.54 -13.15 -13.16
CA ALA A 106 7.40 -13.26 -14.33
C ALA A 106 6.68 -14.12 -15.39
N ASP A 107 6.97 -13.87 -16.66
CA ASP A 107 6.32 -14.58 -17.76
C ASP A 107 6.58 -16.09 -17.69
N GLY A 108 5.53 -16.88 -17.94
CA GLY A 108 5.59 -18.34 -17.89
C GLY A 108 5.84 -18.92 -16.50
N ARG A 109 5.65 -18.15 -15.42
CA ARG A 109 5.84 -18.60 -14.04
C ARG A 109 4.62 -18.35 -13.18
N ALA A 110 4.55 -19.05 -12.06
CA ALA A 110 3.56 -18.78 -11.03
C ALA A 110 3.72 -17.35 -10.48
N GLN A 111 2.59 -16.72 -10.16
CA GLN A 111 2.53 -15.41 -9.53
C GLN A 111 2.11 -15.56 -8.06
N VAL A 112 2.76 -14.79 -7.19
CA VAL A 112 2.34 -14.63 -5.78
C VAL A 112 2.01 -13.17 -5.56
N ILE A 113 0.85 -12.89 -4.96
CA ILE A 113 0.43 -11.58 -4.49
C ILE A 113 0.18 -11.65 -2.98
N LEU A 114 0.67 -10.66 -2.24
CA LEU A 114 0.38 -10.44 -0.83
C LEU A 114 -0.21 -9.04 -0.68
N GLN A 115 -1.21 -8.91 0.16
CA GLN A 115 -1.81 -7.62 0.48
C GLN A 115 -1.99 -7.48 1.99
N SER A 116 -1.55 -6.35 2.55
CA SER A 116 -1.82 -5.99 3.94
C SER A 116 -2.60 -4.69 4.03
N THR A 117 -3.42 -4.58 5.08
CA THR A 117 -3.98 -3.31 5.53
C THR A 117 -3.24 -2.91 6.80
N PHE A 118 -2.45 -1.86 6.72
CA PHE A 118 -1.56 -1.40 7.78
C PHE A 118 -2.15 -0.17 8.47
N ALA A 119 -2.08 -0.16 9.80
CA ALA A 119 -2.41 1.02 10.61
C ALA A 119 -1.10 1.62 11.09
N ALA A 120 -0.79 2.84 10.66
CA ALA A 120 0.33 3.56 11.27
C ALA A 120 -0.02 3.91 12.73
N ASN A 121 0.99 3.85 13.59
CA ASN A 121 0.83 4.08 15.02
C ASN A 121 0.75 5.55 15.37
#